data_AF-A0A2N3WDS7-F1
#
_entry.id   AF-A0A2N3WDS7-F1
#
_cell.length_a   1.000
_cell.length_b   1.000
_cell.length_c   1.000
_cell.angle_alpha   90.00
_cell.angle_beta   90.00
_cell.angle_gamma   90.00
#
_symmetry.space_group_name_H-M   'P 1'
#
loop_
_entity.id
_entity.type
_entity.pdbx_description
1 polymer ?
#
loop_
_entity_poly.entity_id
_entity_poly.type
_entity_poly.pdbx_seq_one_letter_code
_entity_poly.pdbx_strand_id
1 'polypeptide(L)'
;MSENAARDPAAEVGIALQNGQKYTENIQNPHSAHEGNIDGRKLIEQRDLLGSPGGCQIGMEVGPNARALVIVLIGDDTAAACKKAEDVATALDKLLPRG
;
A
#
# COMPACT_ATOMS: atom_id res chain seq x y z
N MET A 1 -38.10 -8.73 -9.85
CA MET A 1 -37.25 -8.59 -8.65
C MET A 1 -35.84 -8.51 -9.16
N SER A 2 -35.22 -7.34 -9.12
CA SER A 2 -33.91 -7.08 -9.73
C SER A 2 -32.80 -7.84 -9.03
N GLU A 3 -31.91 -8.44 -9.81
CA GLU A 3 -30.61 -8.96 -9.39
C GLU A 3 -29.82 -7.86 -8.68
N ASN A 4 -29.73 -7.93 -7.36
CA ASN A 4 -28.61 -7.35 -6.64
C ASN A 4 -27.43 -8.29 -6.86
N ALA A 5 -26.74 -8.15 -7.99
CA ALA A 5 -25.37 -8.61 -8.08
C ALA A 5 -24.63 -7.95 -6.91
N ALA A 6 -24.01 -8.75 -6.04
CA ALA A 6 -23.14 -8.25 -5.00
C ALA A 6 -22.15 -7.30 -5.68
N ARG A 7 -22.28 -6.00 -5.43
CA ARG A 7 -21.28 -5.04 -5.90
C ARG A 7 -20.04 -5.35 -5.09
N ASP A 8 -18.99 -5.79 -5.75
CA ASP A 8 -17.66 -5.82 -5.16
C ASP A 8 -17.42 -4.45 -4.50
N PRO A 9 -16.93 -4.41 -3.25
CA PRO A 9 -16.68 -3.15 -2.57
C PRO A 9 -15.76 -2.29 -3.44
N ALA A 10 -16.15 -1.02 -3.63
CA ALA A 10 -15.33 -0.09 -4.38
C ALA A 10 -13.96 0.04 -3.70
N ALA A 11 -12.89 -0.06 -4.50
CA ALA A 11 -11.53 0.13 -4.02
C ALA A 11 -11.13 1.60 -4.15
N GLU A 12 -10.70 2.20 -3.04
CA GLU A 12 -10.07 3.52 -3.04
C GLU A 12 -8.55 3.35 -3.07
N VAL A 13 -7.88 4.05 -3.97
CA VAL A 13 -6.42 3.96 -4.15
C VAL A 13 -5.81 5.35 -4.10
N GLY A 14 -4.90 5.57 -3.16
CA GLY A 14 -4.08 6.77 -3.03
C GLY A 14 -2.61 6.46 -3.28
N ILE A 15 -1.94 7.31 -4.07
CA ILE A 15 -0.49 7.25 -4.25
C ILE A 15 0.11 8.60 -3.85
N ALA A 16 1.12 8.58 -3.00
CA ALA A 16 1.86 9.77 -2.60
C ALA A 16 3.36 9.57 -2.82
N LEU A 17 4.01 10.54 -3.46
CA LEU A 17 5.46 10.61 -3.59
C LEU A 17 6.00 11.63 -2.59
N GLN A 18 6.93 11.21 -1.74
CA GLN A 18 7.42 12.02 -0.64
C GLN A 18 8.95 12.07 -0.66
N ASN A 19 9.49 13.26 -0.89
CA ASN A 19 10.91 13.53 -0.67
C ASN A 19 11.14 13.93 0.78
N GLY A 20 12.33 13.63 1.31
CA GLY A 20 12.72 13.95 2.68
C GLY A 20 12.31 12.89 3.72
N GLN A 21 11.77 11.75 3.30
CA GLN A 21 11.32 10.67 4.19
C GLN A 21 11.75 9.29 3.69
N LYS A 22 12.21 8.44 4.60
CA LYS A 22 12.50 7.03 4.33
C LYS A 22 11.23 6.20 4.32
N TYR A 23 11.23 5.11 3.55
CA TYR A 23 10.08 4.21 3.47
C TYR A 23 9.72 3.55 4.82
N THR A 24 10.70 3.44 5.74
CA THR A 24 10.53 2.89 7.10
C THR A 24 10.10 3.91 8.15
N GLU A 25 9.89 5.18 7.78
CA GLU A 25 9.48 6.22 8.74
C GLU A 25 7.96 6.33 8.85
N ASN A 26 7.44 6.85 9.97
CA ASN A 26 6.01 7.09 10.19
C ASN A 26 5.10 5.86 10.00
N ILE A 27 5.59 4.69 10.43
CA ILE A 27 4.83 3.45 10.46
C ILE A 27 3.74 3.58 11.53
N GLN A 28 2.48 3.66 11.08
CA GLN A 28 1.32 3.94 11.92
C GLN A 28 0.98 2.77 12.84
N ASN A 29 1.15 1.53 12.34
CA ASN A 29 0.93 0.32 13.11
C ASN A 29 2.15 -0.61 12.97
N PRO A 30 3.16 -0.46 13.84
CA PRO A 30 4.38 -1.28 13.77
C PRO A 30 4.14 -2.78 13.94
N HIS A 31 3.05 -3.18 14.61
CA HIS A 31 2.75 -4.59 14.87
C HIS A 31 2.18 -5.31 13.64
N SER A 32 1.58 -4.57 12.70
CA SER A 32 1.07 -5.10 11.42
C SER A 32 2.03 -4.83 10.26
N ALA A 33 3.22 -4.29 10.56
CA ALA A 33 4.19 -3.90 9.57
C ALA A 33 5.09 -5.08 9.19
N HIS A 34 5.23 -5.34 7.89
CA HIS A 34 6.05 -6.41 7.34
C HIS A 34 7.01 -5.85 6.29
N GLU A 35 8.30 -6.14 6.46
CA GLU A 35 9.31 -5.82 5.46
C GLU A 35 9.16 -6.75 4.25
N GLY A 36 9.42 -6.20 3.06
CA GLY A 36 9.37 -6.95 1.81
C GLY A 36 10.19 -6.28 0.71
N ASN A 37 10.06 -6.81 -0.50
CA ASN A 37 10.61 -6.17 -1.68
C ASN A 37 9.77 -6.49 -2.94
N ILE A 38 9.79 -5.57 -3.90
CA ILE A 38 9.27 -5.75 -5.26
C ILE A 38 10.44 -5.50 -6.21
N ASP A 39 10.82 -6.53 -6.99
CA ASP A 39 11.94 -6.47 -7.93
C ASP A 39 13.22 -5.86 -7.32
N GLY A 40 13.52 -6.22 -6.05
CA GLY A 40 14.68 -5.73 -5.31
C GLY A 40 14.53 -4.33 -4.69
N ARG A 41 13.44 -3.60 -4.96
CA ARG A 41 13.12 -2.36 -4.24
C ARG A 41 12.52 -2.71 -2.88
N LYS A 42 13.15 -2.23 -1.81
CA LYS A 42 12.68 -2.46 -0.44
C LYS A 42 11.34 -1.76 -0.20
N LEU A 43 10.49 -2.41 0.56
CA LEU A 43 9.21 -1.87 0.97
C LEU A 43 8.83 -2.32 2.39
N ILE A 44 7.83 -1.64 2.94
CA ILE A 44 7.13 -2.06 4.15
C ILE A 44 5.62 -2.06 3.88
N GLU A 45 4.97 -3.19 4.09
CA GLU A 45 3.51 -3.33 4.06
C GLU A 45 2.97 -3.10 5.47
N GLN A 46 1.89 -2.34 5.61
CA GLN A 46 1.15 -2.13 6.85
C GLN A 46 -0.30 -2.53 6.63
N ARG A 47 -0.72 -3.59 7.32
CA ARG A 47 -2.10 -4.08 7.32
C ARG A 47 -2.93 -3.33 8.36
N ASP A 48 -4.26 -3.34 8.19
CA ASP A 48 -5.23 -2.74 9.12
C ASP A 48 -4.86 -1.28 9.43
N LEU A 49 -4.74 -0.47 8.37
CA LEU A 49 -4.29 0.91 8.47
C LEU A 49 -5.13 1.68 9.51
N LEU A 50 -4.46 2.40 10.42
CA LEU A 50 -5.08 3.09 11.57
C LEU A 50 -5.83 2.17 12.56
N GLY A 51 -5.48 0.87 12.59
CA GLY A 51 -6.06 -0.11 13.52
C GLY A 51 -7.47 -0.58 13.14
N SER A 52 -7.94 -0.28 11.93
CA SER A 52 -9.23 -0.72 11.41
C SER A 52 -9.05 -1.67 10.22
N PRO A 53 -9.87 -2.73 10.09
CA PRO A 53 -9.88 -3.59 8.91
C PRO A 53 -10.19 -2.83 7.61
N GLY A 54 -9.84 -3.43 6.48
CA GLY A 54 -10.14 -2.91 5.15
C GLY A 54 -9.08 -2.00 4.54
N GLY A 55 -8.02 -1.66 5.29
CA GLY A 55 -6.95 -0.78 4.82
C GLY A 55 -5.60 -1.47 4.71
N CYS A 56 -4.84 -1.13 3.66
CA CYS A 56 -3.45 -1.53 3.51
C CYS A 56 -2.59 -0.40 2.95
N GLN A 57 -1.38 -0.22 3.49
CA GLN A 57 -0.41 0.73 2.99
C GLN A 57 0.92 0.04 2.67
N ILE A 58 1.46 0.28 1.47
CA ILE A 58 2.82 -0.11 1.11
C ILE A 58 3.68 1.15 0.99
N GLY A 59 4.75 1.24 1.77
CA GLY A 59 5.79 2.25 1.62
C GLY A 59 6.99 1.67 0.87
N MET A 60 7.37 2.26 -0.25
CA MET A 60 8.45 1.79 -1.13
C MET A 60 9.65 2.75 -1.09
N GLU A 61 10.87 2.21 -1.04
CA GLU A 61 12.11 2.98 -1.15
C GLU A 61 12.24 3.59 -2.55
N VAL A 62 12.31 4.91 -2.68
CA VAL A 62 12.59 5.60 -3.96
C VAL A 62 14.05 6.04 -4.03
N GLY A 63 14.62 6.43 -2.90
CA GLY A 63 16.03 6.77 -2.70
C GLY A 63 16.37 6.86 -1.22
N PRO A 64 17.60 7.26 -0.84
CA PRO A 64 18.06 7.23 0.56
C PRO A 64 17.21 8.01 1.56
N ASN A 65 16.46 9.01 1.08
CA ASN A 65 15.51 9.79 1.86
C ASN A 65 14.26 10.17 1.05
N ALA A 66 13.79 9.25 0.20
CA ALA A 66 12.58 9.45 -0.58
C ALA A 66 11.76 8.15 -0.63
N ARG A 67 10.44 8.29 -0.62
CA ARG A 67 9.52 7.14 -0.65
C ARG A 67 8.31 7.38 -1.53
N ALA A 68 7.72 6.27 -1.97
CA ALA A 68 6.37 6.24 -2.48
C ALA A 68 5.47 5.53 -1.46
N LEU A 69 4.27 6.04 -1.25
CA LEU A 69 3.22 5.38 -0.46
C LEU A 69 2.10 4.96 -1.41
N VAL A 70 1.69 3.71 -1.33
CA VAL A 70 0.46 3.19 -1.94
C VAL A 70 -0.48 2.88 -0.79
N ILE A 71 -1.64 3.52 -0.76
CA ILE A 71 -2.69 3.31 0.24
C ILE A 71 -3.91 2.78 -0.49
N VAL A 72 -4.46 1.66 0.00
CA VAL A 72 -5.67 1.07 -0.54
C VAL A 72 -6.67 0.81 0.56
N LEU A 73 -7.93 1.18 0.33
CA LEU A 73 -9.07 0.88 1.20
C LEU A 73 -10.11 0.07 0.41
N ILE A 74 -10.56 -1.06 0.96
CA ILE A 74 -11.60 -1.93 0.40
C ILE A 74 -12.50 -2.43 1.52
N GLY A 75 -13.64 -1.76 1.74
CA GLY A 75 -14.64 -2.18 2.74
C GLY A 75 -14.00 -2.51 4.09
N ASP A 76 -14.21 -3.73 4.57
CA ASP A 76 -13.59 -4.34 5.76
C ASP A 76 -12.58 -5.47 5.41
N ASP A 77 -12.23 -5.65 4.13
CA ASP A 77 -11.37 -6.72 3.65
C ASP A 77 -9.90 -6.27 3.49
N THR A 78 -9.14 -6.40 4.57
CA THR A 78 -7.70 -6.09 4.58
C THR A 78 -6.90 -6.96 3.61
N ALA A 79 -7.30 -8.22 3.38
CA ALA A 79 -6.56 -9.11 2.50
C ALA A 79 -6.70 -8.66 1.04
N ALA A 80 -7.91 -8.33 0.61
CA ALA A 80 -8.15 -7.73 -0.71
C ALA A 80 -7.42 -6.39 -0.87
N ALA A 81 -7.47 -5.53 0.15
CA ALA A 81 -6.77 -4.25 0.14
C ALA A 81 -5.26 -4.40 -0.05
N CYS A 82 -4.61 -5.33 0.69
CA CYS A 82 -3.17 -5.56 0.55
C CYS A 82 -2.81 -6.18 -0.81
N LYS A 83 -3.59 -7.15 -1.30
CA LYS A 83 -3.36 -7.71 -2.63
C LYS A 83 -3.41 -6.63 -3.72
N LYS A 84 -4.37 -5.71 -3.61
CA LYS A 84 -4.51 -4.59 -4.54
C LYS A 84 -3.40 -3.55 -4.37
N ALA A 85 -2.96 -3.28 -3.14
CA ALA A 85 -1.82 -2.40 -2.87
C ALA A 85 -0.54 -2.97 -3.48
N GLU A 86 -0.31 -4.27 -3.39
CA GLU A 86 0.84 -4.96 -4.00
C GLU A 86 0.80 -4.87 -5.53
N ASP A 87 -0.37 -5.04 -6.15
CA ASP A 87 -0.53 -4.87 -7.61
C ASP A 87 -0.19 -3.45 -8.07
N VAL A 88 -0.68 -2.45 -7.32
CA VAL A 88 -0.39 -1.03 -7.59
C VAL A 88 1.08 -0.71 -7.35
N ALA A 89 1.68 -1.22 -6.27
CA ALA A 89 3.10 -1.05 -5.98
C ALA A 89 3.98 -1.69 -7.06
N THR A 90 3.60 -2.87 -7.56
CA THR A 90 4.30 -3.55 -8.67
C THR A 90 4.22 -2.76 -9.96
N ALA A 91 3.08 -2.14 -10.26
CA ALA A 91 2.93 -1.25 -11.41
C ALA A 91 3.76 0.04 -11.22
N LEU A 92 3.73 0.61 -10.02
CA LEU A 92 4.43 1.85 -9.68
C LEU A 92 5.95 1.67 -9.72
N ASP A 93 6.49 0.53 -9.26
CA ASP A 93 7.93 0.25 -9.26
C ASP A 93 8.59 0.50 -10.62
N LYS A 94 7.90 0.13 -11.70
CA LYS A 94 8.36 0.28 -13.09
C LYS A 94 8.49 1.73 -13.54
N LEU A 95 7.83 2.66 -12.84
CA LEU A 95 7.80 4.09 -13.13
C LEU A 95 8.70 4.89 -12.19
N LEU A 96 9.07 4.31 -11.04
CA LEU A 96 9.91 4.98 -10.05
C LEU A 96 11.37 4.92 -10.48
N PRO A 97 12.16 5.99 -10.22
CA PRO A 97 13.59 5.92 -10.40
C PRO A 97 14.17 4.80 -9.54
N ARG A 98 15.13 4.08 -10.11
CA ARG A 98 16.07 3.25 -9.37
C ARG A 98 17.20 4.22 -9.02
N GLY A 99 17.41 4.45 -7.71
CA GLY A 99 18.30 5.50 -7.20
C GLY A 99 19.67 5.56 -7.87
#